data_AF-K0VTT2-F1
#
_entry.id   AF-K0VTT2-F1
#
_cell.length_a   1.000
_cell.length_b   1.000
_cell.length_c   1.000
_cell.angle_alpha   90.00
_cell.angle_beta   90.00
_cell.angle_gamma   90.00
#
_symmetry.space_group_name_H-M   'P 1'
#
loop_
_entity.id
_entity.type
_entity.pdbx_description
1 polymer ?
#
loop_
_entity_poly.entity_id
_entity_poly.type
_entity_poly.pdbx_seq_one_letter_code
_entity_poly.pdbx_strand_id
1 'polypeptide(L)'
;MLIAIEGVDGAGKHTLTGGLRAAFEAGHRSVGSLSFPRYHRSVPADLAAEALHGAHGDLAESVYAMATLFALDRAGAREEIEHLQAAYDVVILDRYVASNAAYSAARLHQDADGDVVDWVRELEFDRLKLPRPD
;
A
#
# COMPACT_ATOMS: atom_id res chain seq x y z
N MET A 1 -3.10 -12.67 11.11
CA MET A 1 -2.78 -11.27 11.50
C MET A 1 -2.22 -10.53 10.29
N LEU A 2 -2.68 -9.34 9.97
CA LEU A 2 -2.26 -8.52 8.84
C LEU A 2 -1.61 -7.22 9.33
N ILE A 3 -0.33 -7.04 9.04
CA ILE A 3 0.46 -5.89 9.49
C ILE A 3 0.89 -5.08 8.27
N ALA A 4 0.65 -3.78 8.27
CA ALA A 4 1.19 -2.86 7.26
C ALA A 4 2.38 -2.07 7.83
N ILE A 5 3.53 -2.13 7.15
CA ILE A 5 4.72 -1.34 7.47
C ILE A 5 4.72 -0.08 6.60
N GLU A 6 4.56 1.07 7.25
CA GLU A 6 4.45 2.37 6.59
C GLU A 6 5.66 3.26 6.90
N GLY A 7 5.87 4.28 6.06
CA GLY A 7 6.92 5.26 6.26
C GLY A 7 7.44 5.85 4.96
N VAL A 8 8.16 6.97 5.07
CA VAL A 8 8.80 7.64 3.95
C VAL A 8 9.93 6.80 3.33
N ASP A 9 10.40 7.19 2.15
CA ASP A 9 11.54 6.55 1.53
C ASP A 9 12.81 6.75 2.37
N GLY A 10 13.62 5.71 2.50
CA GLY A 10 14.81 5.72 3.36
C GLY A 10 14.55 5.53 4.86
N ALA A 11 13.31 5.34 5.32
CA ALA A 11 12.97 5.18 6.75
C ALA A 11 13.44 3.86 7.41
N GLY A 12 14.16 2.99 6.68
CA GLY A 12 14.60 1.69 7.22
C GLY A 12 13.52 0.60 7.28
N LYS A 13 12.40 0.75 6.53
CA LYS A 13 11.29 -0.22 6.48
C LYS A 13 11.75 -1.65 6.21
N HIS A 14 12.69 -1.83 5.27
CA HIS A 14 13.21 -3.16 4.94
C HIS A 14 13.89 -3.85 6.14
N THR A 15 14.66 -3.09 6.91
CA THR A 15 15.30 -3.59 8.14
C THR A 15 14.26 -3.98 9.18
N LEU A 16 13.23 -3.15 9.38
CA LEU A 16 12.13 -3.44 10.29
C LEU A 16 11.36 -4.70 9.87
N THR A 17 10.96 -4.79 8.59
CA THR A 17 10.25 -5.94 8.02
C THR A 17 11.06 -7.22 8.17
N GLY A 18 12.36 -7.19 7.87
CA GLY A 18 13.26 -8.34 8.04
C GLY A 18 13.38 -8.80 9.49
N GLY A 19 13.57 -7.85 10.42
CA GLY A 19 13.64 -8.16 11.85
C GLY A 19 12.33 -8.70 12.41
N LEU A 20 11.20 -8.12 12.01
CA LEU A 20 9.86 -8.54 12.42
C LEU A 20 9.55 -9.96 11.92
N ARG A 21 9.87 -10.24 10.65
CA ARG A 21 9.75 -11.59 10.07
C ARG A 21 10.58 -12.60 10.87
N ALA A 22 11.86 -12.32 11.11
CA ALA A 22 12.73 -13.21 11.86
C ALA A 22 12.21 -13.47 13.27
N ALA A 23 11.67 -12.45 13.95
CA ALA A 23 11.08 -12.59 15.27
C ALA A 23 9.81 -13.46 15.27
N PHE A 24 8.96 -13.34 14.23
CA PHE A 24 7.77 -14.18 14.09
C PHE A 24 8.12 -15.64 13.80
N GLU A 25 9.04 -15.88 12.86
CA GLU A 25 9.50 -17.23 12.49
C GLU A 25 10.24 -17.92 13.64
N ALA A 26 11.03 -17.18 14.43
CA ALA A 26 11.65 -17.70 15.66
C ALA A 26 10.61 -18.12 16.72
N GLY A 27 9.42 -17.52 16.68
CA GLY A 27 8.25 -17.90 17.47
C GLY A 27 7.37 -18.96 16.80
N HIS A 28 7.88 -19.70 15.80
CA HIS A 28 7.17 -20.73 15.04
C HIS A 28 5.89 -20.27 14.34
N ARG A 29 5.80 -18.98 13.99
CA ARG A 29 4.71 -18.43 13.18
C ARG A 29 5.15 -18.31 11.73
N SER A 30 4.32 -18.80 10.83
CA SER A 30 4.49 -18.65 9.39
C SER A 30 4.23 -17.20 8.96
N VAL A 31 5.06 -16.67 8.07
CA VAL A 31 5.00 -15.28 7.62
C VAL A 31 4.88 -15.20 6.10
N GLY A 32 3.75 -14.66 5.64
CA GLY A 32 3.55 -14.23 4.26
C GLY A 32 3.92 -12.76 4.09
N SER A 33 4.27 -12.35 2.88
CA SER A 33 4.59 -10.95 2.60
C SER A 33 4.14 -10.52 1.22
N LEU A 34 3.75 -9.26 1.10
CA LEU A 34 3.46 -8.59 -0.16
C LEU A 34 3.92 -7.12 -0.08
N SER A 35 4.26 -6.51 -1.20
CA SER A 35 4.77 -5.13 -1.24
C SER A 35 3.98 -4.32 -2.26
N PHE A 36 3.74 -3.06 -1.94
CA PHE A 36 3.05 -2.11 -2.82
C PHE A 36 3.94 -0.89 -3.12
N PRO A 37 3.89 -0.35 -4.35
CA PRO A 37 3.11 -0.81 -5.51
C PRO A 37 3.65 -2.13 -6.10
N ARG A 38 2.78 -2.91 -6.76
CA ARG A 38 3.16 -4.22 -7.36
C ARG A 38 3.73 -4.06 -8.77
N TYR A 39 4.89 -3.43 -8.87
CA TYR A 39 5.57 -3.21 -10.15
C TYR A 39 5.75 -4.51 -10.95
N HIS A 40 5.57 -4.40 -12.27
CA HIS A 40 5.63 -5.48 -13.26
C HIS A 40 4.57 -6.58 -13.09
N ARG A 41 3.66 -6.45 -12.11
CA ARG A 41 2.52 -7.34 -11.88
C ARG A 41 1.17 -6.65 -12.07
N SER A 42 1.18 -5.32 -12.11
CA SER A 42 -0.03 -4.50 -12.05
C SER A 42 0.12 -3.32 -13.00
N VAL A 43 -0.69 -3.30 -14.06
CA VAL A 43 -0.71 -2.20 -15.04
C VAL A 43 -0.93 -0.84 -14.36
N PRO A 44 -1.86 -0.67 -13.39
CA PRO A 44 -1.99 0.59 -12.66
C PRO A 44 -0.71 1.01 -11.91
N ALA A 45 0.02 0.06 -11.31
CA ALA A 45 1.28 0.35 -10.62
C ALA A 45 2.36 0.80 -11.60
N ASP A 46 2.46 0.13 -12.75
CA ASP A 46 3.44 0.46 -13.78
C ASP A 46 3.16 1.82 -14.41
N LEU A 47 1.90 2.13 -14.73
CA LEU A 47 1.51 3.46 -15.21
C LEU A 47 1.81 4.56 -14.19
N ALA A 48 1.57 4.31 -12.89
CA ALA A 48 1.93 5.26 -11.84
C ALA A 48 3.44 5.47 -11.76
N ALA A 49 4.24 4.40 -11.83
CA ALA A 49 5.70 4.50 -11.86
C ALA A 49 6.18 5.30 -13.06
N GLU A 50 5.69 4.98 -14.26
CA GLU A 50 6.05 5.67 -15.49
C GLU A 50 5.68 7.17 -15.44
N ALA A 51 4.50 7.51 -14.92
CA ALA A 51 4.07 8.90 -14.75
C ALA A 51 4.99 9.68 -13.80
N LEU A 52 5.42 9.05 -12.69
CA LEU A 52 6.39 9.67 -11.77
C LEU A 52 7.78 9.89 -12.40
N HIS A 53 8.09 9.20 -13.50
CA HIS A 53 9.30 9.41 -14.30
C HIS A 53 9.06 10.31 -15.53
N GLY A 54 7.93 11.02 -15.59
CA GLY A 54 7.63 12.02 -16.62
C GLY A 54 6.94 11.47 -17.87
N ALA A 55 6.49 10.21 -17.87
CA ALA A 55 5.61 9.70 -18.92
C ALA A 55 4.15 10.14 -18.70
N HIS A 56 3.29 9.81 -19.66
CA HIS A 56 1.81 9.95 -19.55
C HIS A 56 1.28 11.38 -19.36
N GLY A 57 2.00 12.38 -19.88
CA GLY A 57 1.51 13.76 -19.94
C GLY A 57 1.28 14.36 -18.54
N ASP A 58 0.07 14.83 -18.28
CA ASP A 58 -0.33 15.50 -17.04
C ASP A 58 -0.76 14.53 -15.91
N LEU A 59 -0.65 13.21 -16.12
CA LEU A 59 -1.17 12.21 -15.20
C LEU A 59 -0.60 12.35 -13.78
N ALA A 60 0.71 12.60 -13.66
CA ALA A 60 1.37 12.78 -12.37
C ALA A 60 0.95 14.07 -11.67
N GLU A 61 0.47 15.09 -12.40
CA GLU A 61 0.04 16.37 -11.84
C GLU A 61 -1.22 16.22 -10.98
N SER A 62 -2.12 15.31 -11.35
CA SER A 62 -3.33 15.02 -10.57
C SER A 62 -3.05 14.10 -9.39
N VAL A 63 -3.19 14.63 -8.18
CA VAL A 63 -3.06 13.85 -6.93
C VAL A 63 -4.05 12.68 -6.91
N TYR A 64 -5.32 12.94 -7.23
CA TYR A 64 -6.37 11.92 -7.22
C TYR A 64 -6.17 10.87 -8.31
N ALA A 65 -5.62 11.22 -9.48
CA ALA A 65 -5.33 10.24 -10.52
C ALA A 65 -4.23 9.26 -10.07
N MET A 66 -3.14 9.77 -9.52
CA MET A 66 -2.07 8.94 -8.94
C MET A 66 -2.58 8.08 -7.78
N ALA A 67 -3.36 8.65 -6.87
CA ALA A 67 -3.94 7.92 -5.75
C ALA A 67 -4.91 6.82 -6.21
N THR A 68 -5.66 7.05 -7.29
CA THR A 68 -6.55 6.05 -7.90
C THR A 68 -5.75 4.90 -8.50
N LEU A 69 -4.63 5.15 -9.18
CA LEU A 69 -3.80 4.09 -9.74
C LEU A 69 -3.23 3.16 -8.66
N PHE A 70 -2.75 3.72 -7.55
CA PHE A 70 -2.30 2.91 -6.41
C PHE A 70 -3.44 2.14 -5.72
N ALA A 71 -4.62 2.73 -5.63
CA ALA A 71 -5.80 2.06 -5.09
C ALA A 71 -6.25 0.89 -6.00
N LEU A 72 -6.22 1.07 -7.33
CA LEU A 72 -6.53 0.02 -8.31
C LEU A 72 -5.49 -1.10 -8.29
N ASP A 73 -4.21 -0.76 -8.10
CA ASP A 73 -3.17 -1.77 -7.86
C ASP A 73 -3.49 -2.64 -6.65
N ARG A 74 -3.80 -2.04 -5.48
CA ARG A 74 -4.16 -2.80 -4.29
C ARG A 74 -5.46 -3.59 -4.46
N ALA A 75 -6.47 -3.02 -5.12
CA ALA A 75 -7.72 -3.72 -5.39
C ALA A 75 -7.49 -5.01 -6.20
N GLY A 76 -6.61 -4.97 -7.20
CA GLY A 76 -6.19 -6.15 -7.95
C GLY A 76 -5.35 -7.15 -7.16
N ALA A 77 -5.03 -6.88 -5.89
CA ALA A 77 -4.33 -7.77 -4.97
C ALA A 77 -5.24 -8.34 -3.89
N ARG A 78 -6.53 -7.97 -3.85
CA ARG A 78 -7.41 -8.32 -2.72
C ARG A 78 -7.45 -9.83 -2.47
N GLU A 79 -7.67 -10.62 -3.52
CA GLU A 79 -7.71 -12.10 -3.42
C GLU A 79 -6.35 -12.70 -3.02
N GLU A 80 -5.24 -12.09 -3.45
CA GLU A 80 -3.88 -12.50 -3.04
C GLU A 80 -3.66 -12.23 -1.54
N ILE A 81 -4.12 -11.08 -1.04
CA ILE A 81 -4.05 -10.76 0.39
C ILE A 81 -4.91 -11.72 1.20
N GLU A 82 -6.15 -12.00 0.76
CA GLU A 82 -7.04 -12.97 1.42
C GLU A 82 -6.43 -14.37 1.46
N HIS A 83 -5.82 -14.80 0.36
CA HIS A 83 -5.11 -16.08 0.30
C HIS A 83 -3.92 -16.12 1.27
N LEU A 84 -3.11 -15.06 1.32
CA LEU A 84 -2.00 -14.94 2.27
C LEU A 84 -2.51 -14.98 3.72
N GLN A 85 -3.62 -14.28 4.04
CA GLN A 85 -4.21 -14.30 5.37
C GLN A 85 -4.73 -15.68 5.78
N ALA A 86 -5.22 -16.47 4.82
CA ALA A 86 -5.67 -17.84 5.07
C ALA A 86 -4.51 -18.84 5.21
N ALA A 87 -3.39 -18.60 4.52
CA ALA A 87 -2.27 -19.54 4.46
C ALA A 87 -1.17 -19.28 5.50
N TYR A 88 -1.09 -18.08 6.08
CA TYR A 88 -0.01 -17.69 7.00
C TYR A 88 -0.56 -17.11 8.30
N ASP A 89 0.14 -17.36 9.41
CA ASP A 89 -0.21 -16.83 10.73
C ASP A 89 -0.10 -15.28 10.74
N VAL A 90 0.90 -14.77 10.05
CA VAL A 90 1.19 -13.34 9.89
C VAL A 90 1.38 -12.99 8.43
N VAL A 91 0.78 -11.90 7.98
CA VAL A 91 1.02 -11.30 6.67
C VAL A 91 1.59 -9.90 6.89
N ILE A 92 2.76 -9.63 6.32
CA ILE A 92 3.41 -8.30 6.39
C ILE A 92 3.30 -7.63 5.02
N LEU A 93 2.67 -6.46 4.97
CA LEU A 93 2.59 -5.61 3.79
C LEU A 93 3.64 -4.50 3.89
N ASP A 94 4.54 -4.40 2.92
CA ASP A 94 5.41 -3.22 2.76
C ASP A 94 4.68 -2.15 1.97
N ARG A 95 4.28 -1.07 2.67
CA ARG A 95 3.29 -0.07 2.27
C ARG A 95 1.88 -0.64 2.09
N TYR A 96 0.88 0.15 2.44
CA TYR A 96 -0.53 -0.20 2.21
C TYR A 96 -1.38 1.06 1.98
N VAL A 97 -2.63 1.07 2.44
CA VAL A 97 -3.59 2.16 2.23
C VAL A 97 -3.12 3.48 2.88
N ALA A 98 -2.43 3.42 4.02
CA ALA A 98 -1.99 4.63 4.72
C ALA A 98 -0.89 5.38 3.95
N SER A 99 -0.05 4.69 3.17
CA SER A 99 0.84 5.36 2.20
C SER A 99 0.05 6.26 1.24
N ASN A 100 -1.11 5.80 0.73
CA ASN A 100 -1.89 6.59 -0.21
C ASN A 100 -2.46 7.86 0.44
N ALA A 101 -2.98 7.74 1.66
CA ALA A 101 -3.46 8.87 2.44
C ALA A 101 -2.33 9.89 2.72
N ALA A 102 -1.19 9.42 3.22
CA ALA A 102 -0.08 10.29 3.62
C ALA A 102 0.52 11.07 2.42
N TYR A 103 0.83 10.40 1.31
CA TYR A 103 1.38 11.09 0.14
C TYR A 103 0.36 12.00 -0.54
N SER A 104 -0.93 11.63 -0.57
CA SER A 104 -1.96 12.48 -1.16
C SER A 104 -2.21 13.73 -0.33
N ALA A 105 -2.31 13.59 0.99
CA ALA A 105 -2.45 14.72 1.92
C ALA A 105 -1.25 15.66 1.83
N ALA A 106 -0.03 15.12 1.82
CA ALA A 106 1.19 15.93 1.68
C ALA A 106 1.21 16.73 0.37
N ARG A 107 0.81 16.13 -0.76
CA ARG A 107 0.76 16.83 -2.07
C ARG A 107 -0.34 17.89 -2.16
N LEU A 108 -1.41 17.76 -1.36
CA LEU A 108 -2.50 18.73 -1.28
C LEU A 108 -2.33 19.72 -0.12
N HIS A 109 -1.23 19.66 0.62
CA HIS A 109 -1.00 20.44 1.83
C HIS A 109 -2.13 20.29 2.87
N GLN A 110 -2.60 19.06 3.04
CA GLN A 110 -3.60 18.69 4.04
C GLN A 110 -2.96 17.91 5.19
N ASP A 111 -3.56 18.02 6.38
CA ASP A 111 -3.21 17.22 7.54
C ASP A 111 -3.91 15.85 7.53
N ALA A 112 -3.72 15.04 8.57
CA ALA A 112 -4.30 13.71 8.71
C ALA A 112 -5.84 13.70 8.75
N ASP A 113 -6.46 14.82 9.13
CA ASP A 113 -7.91 15.00 9.16
C ASP A 113 -8.45 15.65 7.86
N GLY A 114 -7.64 15.71 6.80
CA GLY A 114 -8.01 16.32 5.52
C GLY A 114 -8.93 15.45 4.66
N ASP A 115 -9.73 16.10 3.80
CA ASP A 115 -10.71 15.46 2.91
C ASP A 115 -10.13 14.32 2.06
N VAL A 116 -8.86 14.42 1.64
CA VAL A 116 -8.24 13.36 0.83
C VAL A 116 -7.98 12.08 1.62
N VAL A 117 -7.77 12.17 2.93
CA VAL A 117 -7.56 11.01 3.81
C VAL A 117 -8.87 10.24 3.94
N ASP A 118 -9.98 10.95 4.15
CA ASP A 118 -11.32 10.35 4.15
C ASP A 118 -11.69 9.77 2.79
N TRP A 119 -11.36 10.48 1.70
CA TRP A 119 -11.56 9.95 0.36
C TRP A 119 -10.79 8.65 0.11
N VAL A 120 -9.52 8.55 0.55
CA VAL A 120 -8.74 7.31 0.46
C VAL A 120 -9.40 6.20 1.27
N ARG A 121 -9.82 6.48 2.51
CA ARG A 121 -10.52 5.52 3.38
C ARG A 121 -11.78 4.97 2.71
N GLU A 122 -12.62 5.85 2.17
CA GLU A 122 -13.87 5.48 1.52
C GLU A 122 -13.63 4.70 0.22
N LEU A 123 -12.69 5.14 -0.60
CA LEU A 123 -12.36 4.45 -1.84
C LEU A 123 -11.82 3.05 -1.56
N GLU A 124 -10.85 2.93 -0.67
CA GLU A 124 -10.05 1.72 -0.53
C GLU A 124 -10.68 0.68 0.39
N PHE A 125 -11.11 1.09 1.59
CA PHE A 125 -11.72 0.17 2.54
C PHE A 125 -13.21 -0.02 2.27
N ASP A 126 -13.94 1.06 1.98
CA ASP A 126 -15.40 0.97 1.91
C ASP A 126 -15.90 0.59 0.51
N ARG A 127 -15.28 1.08 -0.56
CA ARG A 127 -15.68 0.77 -1.94
C ARG A 127 -14.94 -0.42 -2.55
N LEU A 128 -13.61 -0.42 -2.51
CA LEU A 128 -12.78 -1.50 -3.07
C LEU A 128 -12.65 -2.71 -2.14
N LYS A 129 -13.12 -2.57 -0.89
CA LYS A 129 -13.20 -3.64 0.11
C LYS A 129 -11.84 -4.26 0.44
N LEU A 130 -10.81 -3.44 0.53
CA LEU A 130 -9.52 -3.91 1.04
C LEU A 130 -9.64 -4.30 2.52
N PRO A 131 -9.00 -5.41 2.95
CA PRO A 131 -8.99 -5.78 4.36
C PRO A 131 -8.24 -4.73 5.19
N ARG A 132 -8.76 -4.41 6.37
CA ARG A 132 -8.06 -3.50 7.30
C ARG A 132 -6.92 -4.25 7.97
N PRO A 133 -5.71 -3.66 8.09
CA PRO A 133 -4.65 -4.24 8.92
C PRO A 133 -5.08 -4.24 10.40
N ASP A 134 -4.51 -5.17 11.17
CA ASP A 134 -4.74 -5.34 12.60
C ASP A 134 -4.02 -4.29 13.46
#